data_AF-A0A1I7XPT0-F1
#
_entry.id   AF-A0A1I7XPT0-F1
#
_cell.length_a   1.000
_cell.length_b   1.000
_cell.length_c   1.000
_cell.angle_alpha   90.00
_cell.angle_beta   90.00
_cell.angle_gamma   90.00
#
_symmetry.space_group_name_H-M   'P 1'
#
loop_
_entity.id
_entity.type
_entity.pdbx_description
1 polymer ?
#
loop_
_entity_poly.entity_id
_entity_poly.type
_entity_poly.pdbx_seq_one_letter_code
_entity_poly.pdbx_strand_id
1 'polypeptide(L)'
;MMNCDSHLLIEQLKLAEDMGFPQDVVIAAVNMQKKDVDGMYQPFESTNAMLDILNQASGRSETPKMKLSVYNEEDKRTIRRIWSPKSGFNNIKIFSEHSSSYRPITGRSSSVSRSSSFHMGCPRIPRSESQDLSRLMQTFEKERERDKVEVESQFAILKTKIDVLERDKELLVRKERQMHEEVNLLKKSAESHVKDLQELQGQNDHLKQELSEAIGMCDKLVSINMNIYYNKIIV
;
A
#
# COMPACT_ATOMS: atom_id res chain seq x y z
N MET A 1 20.09 11.84 29.39
CA MET A 1 18.91 12.00 28.50
C MET A 1 18.78 10.67 27.76
N MET A 2 17.78 9.86 28.12
CA MET A 2 17.71 8.45 27.73
C MET A 2 17.08 8.28 26.34
N ASN A 3 17.84 7.71 25.40
CA ASN A 3 17.46 6.70 24.41
C ASN A 3 16.06 6.74 23.76
N CYS A 4 15.51 7.90 23.42
CA CYS A 4 14.26 7.95 22.63
C CYS A 4 14.46 7.34 21.23
N ASP A 5 15.64 7.54 20.63
CA ASP A 5 15.91 7.10 19.27
C ASP A 5 16.07 5.57 19.18
N SER A 6 16.61 4.92 20.21
CA SER A 6 16.70 3.46 20.23
C SER A 6 15.33 2.78 20.32
N HIS A 7 14.39 3.37 21.06
CA HIS A 7 13.03 2.83 21.18
C HIS A 7 12.28 2.93 19.85
N LEU A 8 12.41 4.07 19.15
CA LEU A 8 11.79 4.30 17.86
C LEU A 8 12.31 3.32 16.79
N LEU A 9 13.62 3.03 16.79
CA LEU A 9 14.20 2.05 15.88
C LEU A 9 13.65 0.64 16.16
N ILE A 10 13.55 0.23 17.43
CA ILE A 10 13.00 -1.09 17.80
C ILE A 10 11.55 -1.23 17.32
N GLU A 11 10.73 -0.19 17.45
CA GLU A 11 9.35 -0.18 16.94
C GLU A 11 9.31 -0.31 15.41
N GLN A 12 10.20 0.37 14.69
CA GLN A 12 10.31 0.28 13.23
C GLN A 12 10.75 -1.11 12.75
N LEU A 13 11.69 -1.75 13.46
CA LEU A 13 12.11 -3.13 13.14
C LEU A 13 11.00 -4.14 13.40
N LYS A 14 10.26 -3.96 14.50
CA LYS A 14 9.07 -4.77 14.79
C LYS A 14 8.00 -4.58 13.72
N LEU A 15 7.78 -3.35 13.26
CA LEU A 15 6.86 -3.06 12.16
C LEU A 15 7.28 -3.77 10.86
N ALA A 16 8.58 -3.82 10.55
CA ALA A 16 9.08 -4.55 9.39
C ALA A 16 8.83 -6.07 9.49
N GLU A 17 8.96 -6.64 10.68
CA GLU A 17 8.63 -8.05 10.96
C GLU A 17 7.12 -8.30 10.84
N ASP A 18 6.29 -7.43 11.40
CA ASP A 18 4.81 -7.49 11.29
C ASP A 18 4.33 -7.37 9.84
N MET A 19 5.09 -6.68 8.98
CA MET A 19 4.84 -6.57 7.54
C MET A 19 5.28 -7.82 6.74
N GLY A 20 5.91 -8.81 7.39
CA GLY A 20 6.31 -10.08 6.79
C GLY A 20 7.68 -10.05 6.09
N PHE A 21 8.53 -9.06 6.38
CA PHE A 21 9.92 -9.09 5.92
C PHE A 21 10.72 -10.11 6.75
N PRO A 22 11.51 -10.98 6.10
CA PRO A 22 12.31 -11.97 6.84
C PRO A 22 13.49 -11.28 7.54
N GLN A 23 13.93 -11.88 8.66
CA GLN A 23 14.87 -11.24 9.59
C GLN A 23 16.24 -10.94 8.95
N ASP A 24 16.67 -11.76 7.99
CA ASP A 24 17.87 -11.54 7.18
C ASP A 24 17.79 -10.26 6.33
N VAL A 25 16.62 -9.99 5.73
CA VAL A 25 16.36 -8.77 4.96
C VAL A 25 16.28 -7.55 5.86
N VAL A 26 15.67 -7.68 7.05
CA VAL A 26 15.62 -6.58 8.02
C VAL A 26 17.02 -6.22 8.52
N ILE A 27 17.87 -7.21 8.84
CA ILE A 27 19.27 -6.99 9.23
C ILE A 27 20.06 -6.36 8.08
N ALA A 28 19.87 -6.83 6.85
CA ALA A 28 20.51 -6.24 5.68
C ALA A 28 20.09 -4.78 5.46
N ALA A 29 18.80 -4.47 5.61
CA ALA A 29 18.26 -3.11 5.49
C ALA A 29 18.84 -2.15 6.54
N VAL A 30 18.94 -2.59 7.80
CA VAL A 30 19.57 -1.81 8.88
C VAL A 30 21.05 -1.55 8.58
N ASN A 31 21.75 -2.54 8.02
CA ASN A 31 23.15 -2.37 7.61
C ASN A 31 23.36 -1.43 6.42
N MET A 32 22.33 -1.23 5.59
CA MET A 32 22.35 -0.26 4.48
C MET A 32 22.07 1.18 4.94
N GLN A 33 21.63 1.36 6.19
CA GLN A 33 21.37 2.66 6.76
C GLN A 33 22.66 3.40 7.12
N LYS A 34 22.61 4.74 7.11
CA LYS A 34 23.71 5.57 7.59
C LYS A 34 23.86 5.38 9.10
N LYS A 35 25.07 5.02 9.52
CA LYS A 35 25.48 5.02 10.93
C LYS A 35 25.79 6.44 11.36
N ASP A 36 25.49 6.75 12.62
CA ASP A 36 25.81 8.04 13.20
C ASP A 36 27.33 8.23 13.38
N VAL A 37 27.77 9.42 13.78
CA VAL A 37 29.20 9.73 14.03
C VAL A 37 29.81 8.78 15.07
N ASP A 38 28.98 8.24 15.97
CA ASP A 38 29.35 7.27 17.01
C ASP A 38 29.18 5.80 16.57
N GLY A 39 28.86 5.54 15.30
CA GLY A 39 28.71 4.18 14.75
C GLY A 39 27.40 3.46 15.10
N MET A 40 26.46 4.16 15.74
CA MET A 40 25.15 3.64 16.14
C MET A 40 24.13 3.73 14.99
N TYR A 41 23.18 2.79 14.97
CA TYR A 41 22.08 2.80 14.00
C TYR A 41 21.01 3.80 14.43
N GLN A 42 20.60 4.67 13.51
CA GLN A 42 19.52 5.63 13.71
C GLN A 42 18.17 5.04 13.29
N PRO A 43 17.04 5.55 13.80
CA PRO A 43 15.72 5.31 13.24
C PRO A 43 15.63 5.72 11.76
N PHE A 44 14.74 5.08 11.01
CA PHE A 44 14.39 5.51 9.67
C PHE A 44 13.64 6.86 9.73
N GLU A 45 13.96 7.77 8.81
CA GLU A 45 13.35 9.11 8.73
C GLU A 45 11.82 9.06 8.53
N SER A 46 11.32 8.01 7.88
CA SER A 46 9.89 7.74 7.73
C SER A 46 9.64 6.26 7.42
N THR A 47 8.40 5.80 7.61
CA THR A 47 7.96 4.45 7.20
C THR A 47 8.20 4.20 5.71
N ASN A 48 8.05 5.22 4.85
CA ASN A 48 8.32 5.09 3.41
C ASN A 48 9.82 4.85 3.14
N ALA A 49 10.71 5.59 3.81
CA ALA A 49 12.15 5.40 3.70
C ALA A 49 12.58 3.99 4.17
N MET A 50 11.96 3.49 5.23
CA MET A 50 12.16 2.12 5.70
C MET A 50 11.77 1.09 4.65
N LEU A 51 10.60 1.26 4.01
CA LEU A 51 10.12 0.34 2.97
C LEU A 51 10.99 0.37 1.72
N ASP A 52 11.49 1.53 1.31
CA ASP A 52 12.39 1.64 0.16
C ASP A 52 13.68 0.85 0.39
N ILE A 53 14.26 0.93 1.60
CA ILE A 53 15.47 0.20 1.97
C ILE A 53 15.20 -1.30 2.13
N LEU A 54 14.07 -1.69 2.74
CA LEU A 54 13.65 -3.09 2.85
C LEU A 54 13.43 -3.73 1.46
N ASN A 55 12.84 -3.01 0.52
CA ASN A 55 12.64 -3.48 -0.85
C ASN A 55 13.96 -3.62 -1.62
N GLN A 56 14.92 -2.71 -1.38
CA GLN A 56 16.29 -2.82 -1.92
C GLN A 56 17.02 -4.02 -1.32
N ALA A 57 16.98 -4.20 -0.01
CA ALA A 57 17.60 -5.33 0.70
C ALA A 57 16.98 -6.68 0.32
N SER A 58 15.67 -6.72 0.03
CA SER A 58 14.95 -7.91 -0.42
C SER A 58 15.28 -8.31 -1.87
N GLY A 59 16.10 -7.54 -2.60
CA GLY A 59 16.37 -7.77 -4.02
C GLY A 59 15.14 -7.57 -4.92
N ARG A 60 14.09 -6.89 -4.43
CA ARG A 60 12.88 -6.56 -5.21
C ARG A 60 13.06 -5.30 -6.08
N SER A 61 14.26 -4.75 -6.14
CA SER A 61 14.58 -3.53 -6.89
C SER A 61 14.73 -3.81 -8.40
N GLU A 62 13.60 -3.89 -9.11
CA GLU A 62 13.51 -3.32 -10.45
C GLU A 62 12.48 -2.19 -10.45
N THR A 63 12.81 -1.11 -9.75
CA THR A 63 12.21 0.20 -10.04
C THR A 63 13.30 1.07 -10.65
N PRO A 64 13.18 1.49 -11.93
CA PRO A 64 14.10 2.45 -12.49
C PRO A 64 13.96 3.74 -11.69
N LYS A 65 15.07 4.23 -11.13
CA LYS A 65 15.19 5.55 -10.53
C LYS A 65 14.60 6.57 -11.51
N MET A 66 13.40 7.09 -11.23
CA MET A 66 12.93 8.30 -11.90
C MET A 66 13.86 9.43 -11.48
N LYS A 67 14.86 9.70 -12.32
CA LYS A 67 15.53 10.99 -12.34
C LYS A 67 14.47 12.02 -12.70
N LEU A 68 14.10 12.82 -11.72
CA LEU A 68 13.38 14.07 -11.92
C LEU A 68 14.29 14.98 -12.75
N SER A 69 14.06 15.05 -14.06
CA SER A 69 14.62 16.11 -14.90
C SER A 69 13.51 16.67 -15.79
N VAL A 70 13.08 17.87 -15.39
CA VAL A 70 12.67 19.00 -16.25
C VAL A 70 11.50 18.75 -17.21
N TYR A 71 10.44 19.52 -16.97
CA TYR A 71 9.29 19.74 -17.83
C TYR A 71 9.67 19.90 -19.31
N ASN A 72 8.94 19.21 -20.18
CA ASN A 72 8.45 19.77 -21.44
C ASN A 72 7.11 19.09 -21.76
N GLU A 73 6.04 19.89 -21.78
CA GLU A 73 4.78 19.55 -22.40
C GLU A 73 5.01 19.43 -23.90
N GLU A 74 4.88 18.23 -24.45
CA GLU A 74 4.47 17.94 -25.84
C GLU A 74 4.77 16.47 -26.10
N ASP A 75 3.82 15.58 -25.79
CA ASP A 75 3.50 14.42 -26.63
C ASP A 75 2.45 13.53 -25.95
N LYS A 76 1.19 13.85 -26.25
CA LYS A 76 0.08 12.91 -26.11
C LYS A 76 0.16 11.93 -27.27
N ARG A 77 0.74 10.74 -27.04
CA ARG A 77 0.31 9.43 -27.57
C ARG A 77 1.40 8.37 -27.32
N THR A 78 0.94 7.18 -26.93
CA THR A 78 1.65 5.88 -27.06
C THR A 78 2.45 5.37 -25.87
N ILE A 79 1.78 4.92 -24.79
CA ILE A 79 2.22 3.71 -24.06
C ILE A 79 1.00 2.86 -23.70
N ARG A 80 0.50 2.09 -24.68
CA ARG A 80 -0.10 0.78 -24.40
C ARG A 80 1.02 -0.24 -24.58
N ARG A 81 1.62 -0.70 -23.49
CA ARG A 81 2.44 -1.92 -23.50
C ARG A 81 2.02 -2.81 -22.33
N ILE A 82 1.11 -3.72 -22.66
CA ILE A 82 1.13 -5.15 -22.35
C ILE A 82 1.78 -5.50 -21.00
N TRP A 83 0.93 -5.67 -19.98
CA TRP A 83 1.29 -6.45 -18.81
C TRP A 83 0.73 -7.87 -19.01
N SER A 84 1.62 -8.82 -19.26
CA SER A 84 1.33 -10.25 -19.17
C SER A 84 2.25 -10.85 -18.12
N PRO A 85 1.75 -11.39 -16.99
CA PRO A 85 2.56 -12.21 -16.12
C PRO A 85 2.29 -13.69 -16.40
N LYS A 86 3.26 -14.38 -17.01
CA LYS A 86 3.37 -15.85 -16.95
C LYS A 86 4.42 -16.22 -15.90
N SER A 87 3.92 -16.95 -14.89
CA SER A 87 4.55 -17.97 -14.04
C SER A 87 5.85 -17.67 -13.27
N GLY A 88 5.76 -17.85 -11.95
CA GLY A 88 6.89 -18.10 -11.07
C GLY A 88 6.50 -17.99 -9.60
N PHE A 89 5.84 -19.03 -9.06
CA PHE A 89 5.38 -19.13 -7.68
C PHE A 89 6.50 -18.96 -6.64
N ASN A 90 6.19 -18.36 -5.49
CA ASN A 90 6.36 -18.98 -4.16
C ASN A 90 5.62 -18.20 -3.04
N ASN A 91 4.63 -18.87 -2.47
CA ASN A 91 4.18 -18.83 -1.07
C ASN A 91 4.07 -17.46 -0.34
N ILE A 92 2.90 -16.81 -0.47
CA ILE A 92 2.41 -15.87 0.55
C ILE A 92 1.33 -16.61 1.35
N LYS A 93 1.70 -17.14 2.52
CA LYS A 93 0.75 -17.52 3.56
C LYS A 93 0.28 -16.21 4.22
N ILE A 94 -0.94 -15.79 3.88
CA ILE A 94 -1.64 -14.74 4.63
C ILE A 94 -2.08 -15.39 5.95
N PHE A 95 -1.45 -14.97 7.05
CA PHE A 95 -1.88 -15.33 8.39
C PHE A 95 -3.25 -14.70 8.67
N SER A 96 -4.26 -15.56 8.87
CA SER A 96 -5.53 -15.22 9.49
C SER A 96 -5.53 -15.94 10.84
N GLU A 97 -5.37 -15.18 11.92
CA GLU A 97 -5.49 -15.68 13.28
C GLU A 97 -6.97 -15.78 13.68
N HIS A 98 -7.52 -16.99 13.63
CA HIS A 98 -8.52 -17.44 14.59
C HIS A 98 -8.32 -18.94 14.85
N SER A 99 -7.59 -19.23 15.93
CA SER A 99 -7.74 -20.37 16.83
C SER A 99 -8.48 -21.62 16.32
N SER A 100 -7.73 -22.64 15.92
CA SER A 100 -8.09 -24.05 16.16
C SER A 100 -6.85 -24.94 16.04
N SER A 101 -6.54 -25.65 17.12
CA SER A 101 -5.44 -26.59 17.27
C SER A 101 -5.58 -27.79 16.33
N TYR A 102 -4.70 -27.96 15.34
CA TYR A 102 -4.31 -29.28 14.81
C TYR A 102 -2.86 -29.28 14.32
N ARG A 103 -2.12 -30.32 14.75
CA ARG A 103 -0.70 -30.60 14.44
C ARG A 103 -0.44 -30.73 12.93
N PRO A 104 0.77 -30.45 12.44
CA PRO A 104 1.17 -30.84 11.08
C PRO A 104 1.52 -32.33 11.09
N ILE A 105 0.70 -33.15 10.42
CA ILE A 105 1.11 -34.51 10.05
C ILE A 105 2.00 -34.41 8.82
N THR A 106 3.26 -34.75 9.05
CA THR A 106 4.27 -35.13 8.10
C THR A 106 3.76 -36.13 7.06
N GLY A 107 4.19 -35.92 5.80
CA GLY A 107 4.40 -36.98 4.81
C GLY A 107 3.31 -38.04 4.66
N ARG A 108 2.40 -37.83 3.71
CA ARG A 108 1.76 -38.95 3.02
C ARG A 108 1.91 -38.77 1.52
N SER A 109 2.96 -39.39 1.01
CA SER A 109 3.00 -40.02 -0.30
C SER A 109 1.67 -40.73 -0.52
N SER A 110 0.74 -40.12 -1.25
CA SER A 110 -0.33 -40.88 -1.88
C SER A 110 0.29 -41.48 -3.14
N SER A 111 1.01 -42.58 -2.93
CA SER A 111 1.09 -43.64 -3.92
C SER A 111 -0.33 -43.88 -4.42
N VAL A 112 -0.66 -43.33 -5.59
CA VAL A 112 -1.76 -43.88 -6.37
C VAL A 112 -1.36 -45.33 -6.56
N SER A 113 -2.02 -46.21 -5.81
CA SER A 113 -2.00 -47.64 -6.06
C SER A 113 -2.47 -47.79 -7.50
N ARG A 114 -1.50 -47.83 -8.42
CA ARG A 114 -1.68 -48.45 -9.72
C ARG A 114 -2.06 -49.87 -9.38
N SER A 115 -3.36 -50.14 -9.29
CA SER A 115 -3.91 -51.48 -9.33
C SER A 115 -3.61 -52.03 -10.72
N SER A 116 -2.35 -52.41 -10.87
CA SER A 116 -1.88 -53.41 -11.81
C SER A 116 -2.46 -54.73 -11.35
N SER A 117 -3.68 -55.02 -11.80
CA SER A 117 -4.19 -56.39 -11.82
C SER A 117 -4.67 -56.69 -13.23
N PHE A 118 -3.72 -56.77 -14.16
CA PHE A 118 -3.89 -57.66 -15.30
C PHE A 118 -3.86 -59.09 -14.76
N HIS A 119 -4.98 -59.57 -14.24
CA HIS A 119 -5.21 -61.01 -14.11
C HIS A 119 -5.64 -61.54 -15.47
N MET A 120 -4.67 -61.69 -16.38
CA MET A 120 -4.77 -62.59 -17.54
C MET A 120 -4.66 -64.02 -17.04
N GLY A 121 -5.70 -64.52 -16.37
CA GLY A 121 -5.67 -65.89 -15.85
C GLY A 121 -6.75 -66.17 -14.81
N CYS A 122 -8.00 -66.30 -15.25
CA CYS A 122 -8.96 -67.14 -14.57
C CYS A 122 -10.00 -67.61 -15.59
N PRO A 123 -10.12 -68.92 -15.89
CA PRO A 123 -11.13 -69.43 -16.80
C PRO A 123 -12.49 -69.33 -16.10
N ARG A 124 -13.13 -68.17 -16.24
CA ARG A 124 -14.49 -67.95 -15.75
C ARG A 124 -15.47 -68.42 -16.82
N ILE A 125 -16.29 -69.39 -16.42
CA ILE A 125 -17.69 -69.61 -16.82
C ILE A 125 -18.23 -68.44 -17.66
N PRO A 126 -18.84 -68.67 -18.85
CA PRO A 126 -19.33 -67.61 -19.72
C PRO A 126 -20.37 -66.78 -18.97
N ARG A 127 -19.94 -65.66 -18.39
CA ARG A 127 -20.85 -64.63 -17.90
C ARG A 127 -21.37 -63.92 -19.14
N SER A 128 -22.69 -63.81 -19.24
CA SER A 128 -23.36 -63.18 -20.38
C SER A 128 -22.78 -61.79 -20.63
N GLU A 129 -22.36 -61.50 -21.87
CA GLU A 129 -21.86 -60.18 -22.32
C GLU A 129 -22.76 -59.01 -21.88
N SER A 130 -24.05 -59.28 -21.73
CA SER A 130 -25.06 -58.37 -21.16
C SER A 130 -24.69 -57.80 -19.78
N GLN A 131 -24.06 -58.57 -18.89
CA GLN A 131 -23.65 -58.10 -17.56
C GLN A 131 -22.47 -57.14 -17.62
N ASP A 132 -21.51 -57.36 -18.53
CA ASP A 132 -20.34 -56.50 -18.67
C ASP A 132 -20.70 -55.17 -19.35
N LEU A 133 -21.59 -55.21 -20.35
CA LEU A 133 -22.17 -53.99 -20.94
C LEU A 133 -22.94 -53.17 -19.90
N SER A 134 -23.76 -53.83 -19.07
CA SER A 134 -24.52 -53.16 -18.00
C SER A 134 -23.62 -52.48 -16.99
N ARG A 135 -22.49 -53.13 -16.62
CA ARG A 135 -21.49 -52.53 -15.72
C ARG A 135 -20.80 -51.33 -16.35
N LEU A 136 -20.44 -51.41 -17.63
CA LEU A 136 -19.82 -50.30 -18.34
C LEU A 136 -20.75 -49.08 -18.45
N MET A 137 -22.02 -49.30 -18.79
CA MET A 137 -23.04 -48.25 -18.79
C MET A 137 -23.17 -47.60 -17.41
N GLN A 138 -23.21 -48.41 -16.34
CA GLN A 138 -23.27 -47.89 -14.98
C GLN A 138 -22.01 -47.09 -14.58
N THR A 139 -20.82 -47.46 -15.07
CA THR A 139 -19.61 -46.67 -14.82
C THR A 139 -19.65 -45.32 -15.54
N PHE A 140 -20.13 -45.26 -16.78
CA PHE A 140 -20.30 -43.98 -17.48
C PHE A 140 -21.36 -43.09 -16.84
N GLU A 141 -22.47 -43.66 -16.39
CA GLU A 141 -23.48 -42.90 -15.65
C GLU A 141 -22.93 -42.30 -14.36
N LYS A 142 -22.15 -43.08 -13.60
CA LYS A 142 -21.48 -42.60 -12.38
C LYS A 142 -20.43 -41.55 -12.68
N GLU A 143 -19.68 -41.69 -13.76
CA GLU A 143 -18.69 -40.68 -14.17
C GLU A 143 -19.38 -39.37 -14.58
N ARG A 144 -20.41 -39.45 -15.42
CA ARG A 144 -21.22 -38.29 -15.81
C ARG A 144 -21.80 -37.55 -14.60
N GLU A 145 -22.32 -38.27 -13.61
CA GLU A 145 -22.87 -37.62 -12.41
C GLU A 145 -21.77 -37.00 -11.55
N ARG A 146 -20.59 -37.62 -11.44
CA ARG A 146 -19.45 -37.02 -10.74
C ARG A 146 -19.00 -35.72 -11.40
N ASP A 147 -18.86 -35.71 -12.72
CA ASP A 147 -18.45 -34.52 -13.47
C ASP A 147 -19.48 -33.39 -13.31
N LYS A 148 -20.77 -33.72 -13.35
CA LYS A 148 -21.85 -32.77 -13.11
C LYS A 148 -21.74 -32.15 -11.71
N VAL A 149 -21.59 -32.97 -10.67
CA VAL A 149 -21.44 -32.50 -9.29
C VAL A 149 -20.18 -31.64 -9.11
N GLU A 150 -19.08 -32.00 -9.77
CA GLU A 150 -17.85 -31.20 -9.73
C GLU A 150 -18.06 -29.83 -10.37
N VAL A 151 -18.69 -29.76 -11.54
CA VAL A 151 -19.01 -28.49 -12.21
C VAL A 151 -19.95 -27.64 -11.38
N GLU A 152 -21.00 -28.23 -10.80
CA GLU A 152 -21.94 -27.53 -9.91
C GLU A 152 -21.23 -26.98 -8.66
N SER A 153 -20.30 -27.74 -8.08
CA SER A 153 -19.47 -27.31 -6.95
C SER A 153 -18.57 -26.13 -7.32
N GLN A 154 -17.87 -26.21 -8.45
CA GLN A 154 -17.05 -25.11 -8.96
C GLN A 154 -17.89 -23.86 -9.23
N PHE A 155 -19.08 -24.03 -9.81
CA PHE A 155 -20.00 -22.93 -10.06
C PHE A 155 -20.51 -22.28 -8.77
N ALA A 156 -20.80 -23.08 -7.74
CA ALA A 156 -21.19 -22.57 -6.42
C ALA A 156 -20.07 -21.75 -5.76
N ILE A 157 -18.81 -22.21 -5.86
CA ILE A 157 -17.64 -21.48 -5.38
C ILE A 157 -17.48 -20.16 -6.14
N LEU A 158 -17.58 -20.18 -7.48
CA LEU A 158 -17.48 -18.99 -8.31
C LEU A 158 -18.57 -17.98 -8.01
N LYS A 159 -19.81 -18.44 -7.84
CA LYS A 159 -20.95 -17.59 -7.47
C LYS A 159 -20.70 -16.90 -6.13
N THR A 160 -20.28 -17.65 -5.12
CA THR A 160 -19.93 -17.09 -3.79
C THR A 160 -18.81 -16.06 -3.91
N LYS A 161 -17.79 -16.32 -4.74
CA LYS A 161 -16.69 -15.39 -4.97
C LYS A 161 -17.14 -14.11 -5.66
N ILE A 162 -18.04 -14.21 -6.64
CA ILE A 162 -18.66 -13.04 -7.29
C ILE A 162 -19.40 -12.20 -6.25
N ASP A 163 -20.26 -12.82 -5.43
CA ASP A 163 -21.05 -12.11 -4.42
C ASP A 163 -20.15 -11.39 -3.38
N VAL A 164 -19.02 -11.98 -2.99
CA VAL A 164 -18.03 -11.34 -2.12
C VAL A 164 -17.40 -10.13 -2.82
N LEU A 165 -16.93 -10.30 -4.06
CA LEU A 165 -16.28 -9.25 -4.82
C LEU A 165 -17.23 -8.08 -5.13
N GLU A 166 -18.51 -8.36 -5.37
CA GLU A 166 -19.53 -7.32 -5.56
C GLU A 166 -19.75 -6.50 -4.28
N ARG A 167 -19.83 -7.16 -3.12
CA ARG A 167 -19.91 -6.46 -1.82
C ARG A 167 -18.67 -5.62 -1.54
N ASP A 168 -17.48 -6.15 -1.80
CA ASP A 168 -16.22 -5.42 -1.62
C ASP A 168 -16.12 -4.21 -2.55
N LYS A 169 -16.53 -4.38 -3.81
CA LYS A 169 -16.61 -3.28 -4.78
C LYS A 169 -17.55 -2.17 -4.28
N GLU A 170 -18.73 -2.53 -3.78
CA GLU A 170 -19.66 -1.54 -3.23
C GLU A 170 -19.08 -0.80 -2.02
N LEU A 171 -18.39 -1.51 -1.12
CA LEU A 171 -17.72 -0.91 0.03
C LEU A 171 -16.64 0.08 -0.40
N LEU A 172 -15.81 -0.29 -1.37
CA LEU A 172 -14.77 0.58 -1.92
C LEU A 172 -15.37 1.83 -2.57
N VAL A 173 -16.45 1.69 -3.34
CA VAL A 173 -17.16 2.83 -3.96
C VAL A 173 -17.74 3.77 -2.89
N ARG A 174 -18.29 3.26 -1.79
CA ARG A 174 -18.77 4.10 -0.68
C ARG A 174 -17.61 4.86 -0.02
N LYS A 175 -16.50 4.18 0.24
CA LYS A 175 -15.30 4.78 0.83
C LYS A 175 -14.69 5.86 -0.07
N GLU A 176 -14.64 5.61 -1.38
CA GLU A 176 -14.17 6.59 -2.37
C GLU A 176 -15.02 7.87 -2.33
N ARG A 177 -16.35 7.75 -2.28
CA ARG A 177 -17.24 8.91 -2.15
C ARG A 177 -17.00 9.69 -0.86
N GLN A 178 -16.85 9.00 0.28
CA GLN A 178 -16.58 9.65 1.56
C GLN A 178 -15.27 10.45 1.52
N MET A 179 -14.19 9.84 1.01
CA MET A 179 -12.92 10.55 0.86
C MET A 179 -13.05 11.75 -0.08
N HIS A 180 -13.82 11.62 -1.16
CA HIS A 180 -14.07 12.74 -2.08
C HIS A 180 -14.83 13.89 -1.40
N GLU A 181 -15.80 13.59 -0.55
CA GLU A 181 -16.54 14.58 0.25
C GLU A 181 -15.62 15.27 1.28
N GLU A 182 -14.79 14.52 1.99
CA GLU A 182 -13.80 15.06 2.94
C GLU A 182 -12.80 16.00 2.25
N VAL A 183 -12.25 15.58 1.10
CA VAL A 183 -11.34 16.42 0.30
C VAL A 183 -12.04 17.70 -0.14
N ASN A 184 -13.30 17.64 -0.56
CA ASN A 184 -14.06 18.82 -0.96
C ASN A 184 -14.33 19.77 0.22
N LEU A 185 -14.59 19.25 1.42
CA LEU A 185 -14.75 20.06 2.62
C LEU A 185 -13.44 20.74 3.03
N LEU A 186 -12.34 19.99 3.06
CA LEU A 186 -11.01 20.53 3.34
C LEU A 186 -10.60 21.59 2.33
N LYS A 187 -10.89 21.38 1.04
CA LYS A 187 -10.63 22.36 0.00
C LYS A 187 -11.39 23.67 0.23
N LYS A 188 -12.69 23.59 0.55
CA LYS A 188 -13.50 24.77 0.88
C LYS A 188 -12.99 25.51 2.11
N SER A 189 -12.58 24.77 3.15
CA SER A 189 -11.99 25.35 4.36
C SER A 189 -10.67 26.05 4.06
N ALA A 190 -9.78 25.42 3.28
CA ALA A 190 -8.53 26.04 2.85
C ALA A 190 -8.76 27.30 2.02
N GLU A 191 -9.71 27.27 1.08
CA GLU A 191 -10.11 28.46 0.30
C GLU A 191 -10.64 29.59 1.19
N SER A 192 -11.39 29.27 2.25
CA SER A 192 -11.84 30.26 3.24
C SER A 192 -10.66 30.88 3.98
N HIS A 193 -9.74 30.07 4.50
CA HIS A 193 -8.57 30.57 5.22
C HIS A 193 -7.65 31.43 4.34
N VAL A 194 -7.53 31.11 3.05
CA VAL A 194 -6.79 31.95 2.10
C VAL A 194 -7.44 33.34 1.96
N LYS A 195 -8.78 33.43 1.94
CA LYS A 195 -9.46 34.72 1.91
C LYS A 195 -9.23 35.51 3.20
N ASP A 196 -9.36 34.86 4.35
CA ASP A 196 -9.11 35.50 5.65
C ASP A 196 -7.67 36.05 5.73
N LEU A 197 -6.69 35.28 5.25
CA LEU A 197 -5.30 35.73 5.19
C LEU A 197 -5.10 36.93 4.25
N GLN A 198 -5.77 36.96 3.11
CA GLN A 198 -5.73 38.10 2.19
C GLN A 198 -6.33 39.36 2.81
N GLU A 199 -7.45 39.23 3.53
CA GLU A 199 -8.07 40.35 4.24
C GLU A 199 -7.16 40.89 5.35
N LEU A 200 -6.58 40.01 6.17
CA LEU A 200 -5.64 40.38 7.22
C LEU A 200 -4.37 41.01 6.65
N GLN A 201 -3.87 40.52 5.51
CA GLN A 201 -2.74 41.11 4.82
C GLN A 201 -3.07 42.54 4.35
N GLY A 202 -4.25 42.74 3.75
CA GLY A 202 -4.71 44.06 3.33
C GLY A 202 -4.84 45.05 4.49
N GLN A 203 -5.38 44.60 5.64
CA GLN A 203 -5.45 45.43 6.86
C GLN A 203 -4.05 45.77 7.40
N ASN A 204 -3.13 44.80 7.40
CA ASN A 204 -1.75 45.02 7.84
C ASN A 204 -1.03 46.04 6.95
N ASP A 205 -1.19 45.94 5.64
CA ASP A 205 -0.60 46.88 4.68
C ASP A 205 -1.19 48.29 4.85
N HIS A 206 -2.50 48.40 5.13
CA HIS A 206 -3.14 49.68 5.45
C HIS A 206 -2.56 50.30 6.74
N LEU A 207 -2.46 49.52 7.83
CA LEU A 207 -1.89 49.99 9.10
C LEU A 207 -0.41 50.38 8.96
N LYS A 208 0.38 49.66 8.15
CA LYS A 208 1.76 50.04 7.84
C LYS A 208 1.84 51.37 7.11
N GLN A 209 0.90 51.65 6.21
CA GLN A 209 0.82 52.93 5.53
C GLN A 209 0.50 54.05 6.53
N GLU A 210 -0.52 53.88 7.37
CA GLU A 210 -0.87 54.87 8.42
C GLU A 210 0.31 55.14 9.37
N LEU A 211 1.02 54.07 9.78
CA LEU A 211 2.22 54.20 10.61
C LEU A 211 3.31 55.01 9.92
N SER A 212 3.57 54.76 8.63
CA SER A 212 4.54 55.51 7.84
C SER A 212 4.17 57.00 7.73
N GLU A 213 2.89 57.30 7.50
CA GLU A 213 2.37 58.67 7.46
C GLU A 213 2.53 59.38 8.81
N ALA A 214 2.20 58.70 9.91
CA ALA A 214 2.35 59.23 11.27
C ALA A 214 3.82 59.51 11.62
N ILE A 215 4.74 58.61 11.28
CA ILE A 215 6.19 58.82 11.43
C ILE A 215 6.62 60.05 10.63
N GLY A 216 6.20 60.16 9.36
CA GLY A 216 6.51 61.31 8.51
C GLY A 216 5.96 62.64 9.06
N MET A 217 4.81 62.64 9.73
CA MET A 217 4.30 63.83 10.43
C MET A 217 5.13 64.16 11.68
N CYS A 218 5.51 63.16 12.47
CA CYS A 218 6.37 63.35 13.64
C CYS A 218 7.72 63.95 13.26
N ASP A 219 8.36 63.44 12.20
CA ASP A 219 9.66 63.94 11.71
C ASP A 219 9.58 65.42 11.28
N LYS A 220 8.47 65.81 10.63
CA LYS A 220 8.21 67.21 10.26
C LYS A 220 8.07 68.09 11.50
N LEU A 221 7.30 67.66 12.50
CA LEU A 221 7.11 68.41 13.75
C LEU A 221 8.43 68.56 14.53
N VAL A 222 9.23 67.50 14.61
CA VAL A 222 10.56 67.53 15.23
C VAL A 222 11.47 68.52 14.50
N SER A 223 11.49 68.49 13.17
CA SER A 223 12.29 69.42 12.36
C SER A 223 11.89 70.88 12.59
N ILE A 224 10.59 71.17 12.65
CA ILE A 224 10.07 72.52 12.96
C ILE A 224 10.50 72.97 14.36
N ASN A 225 10.33 72.12 15.37
CA ASN A 225 10.72 72.43 16.74
C ASN A 225 12.22 72.70 16.89
N MET A 226 13.06 71.90 16.23
CA MET A 226 14.50 72.12 16.21
C MET A 226 14.87 73.46 15.56
N ASN A 227 14.26 73.79 14.42
CA ASN A 227 14.46 75.08 13.76
C ASN A 227 14.05 76.27 14.65
N ILE A 228 12.92 76.18 15.36
CA ILE A 228 12.48 77.20 16.31
C ILE A 228 13.50 77.36 17.44
N TYR A 229 14.01 76.25 17.98
CA TYR A 229 15.00 76.27 19.06
C TYR A 229 16.32 76.92 18.63
N TYR A 230 16.84 76.57 17.45
CA TYR A 230 18.04 77.20 16.90
C TYR A 230 17.87 78.71 16.68
N ASN A 231 16.72 79.13 16.14
CA ASN A 231 16.45 80.56 15.93
C ASN A 231 16.31 81.35 17.24
N LYS A 232 15.91 80.71 18.35
CA LYS A 232 15.85 81.35 19.68
C LYS A 232 17.20 81.52 20.37
N ILE A 233 18.22 80.75 20.00
CA ILE A 233 19.56 80.82 20.60
C ILE A 233 20.44 81.87 19.90
N ILE A 234 20.16 82.16 18.62
CA ILE A 234 20.96 83.06 17.78
C ILE A 234 20.55 84.54 17.91
N VAL A 235 19.45 84.83 18.60
CA VAL A 235 18.97 86.20 18.93
C VAL A 235 19.29 86.52 20.38
#